data_AF-A0A855KNE5-F1
#
_entry.id   AF-A0A855KNE5-F1
#
_cell.length_a   1.000
_cell.length_b   1.000
_cell.length_c   1.000
_cell.angle_alpha   90.00
_cell.angle_beta   90.00
_cell.angle_gamma   90.00
#
_symmetry.space_group_name_H-M   'P 1'
#
loop_
_entity.id
_entity.type
_entity.pdbx_description
1 polymer ?
#
loop_
_entity_poly.entity_id
_entity_poly.type
_entity_poly.pdbx_seq_one_letter_code
_entity_poly.pdbx_strand_id
1 'polypeptide(L)'
;MLVQPVRHPVSRLLREPEIPGARLLDSSTDVWAINRAAALDNFPINGLKVYVPAWSSMGKGDKVELLFNGQVVNQHIITDDAEVGQRVTLWVEPRHWLTGAHTLAYRVTRFNQGAETFTPALKLYAKLEIPAGQDLNPEEGSHSNLYLFIDPAIVENIVDKEIAAAGVDIIVRAESGTGVPYPDAAVGDVMVLSWGGVLVESAPLTAEQISDPATHPIVIHVDEATILAAGDTDISGLAVTFRVRDVVHNYSQDWCKATRLVVMTGVDFLDAPVVQEAVNNVLDLDALGEDDITGEVWAKAPAFEQDDRIILKMRGTTVDNEAVEV
;
A
#
# COMPACT_ATOMS: atom_id res chain seq x y z
N MET A 1 -0.23 20.98 -56.76
CA MET A 1 -1.49 20.29 -56.42
C MET A 1 -1.76 20.55 -54.94
N LEU A 2 -2.71 21.43 -54.61
CA LEU A 2 -3.09 21.70 -53.22
C LEU A 2 -3.83 20.47 -52.69
N VAL A 3 -3.19 19.69 -51.82
CA VAL A 3 -3.86 18.61 -51.10
C VAL A 3 -4.77 19.29 -50.09
N GLN A 4 -6.08 19.29 -50.36
CA GLN A 4 -7.06 19.65 -49.34
C GLN A 4 -6.90 18.70 -48.16
N PRO A 5 -6.87 19.20 -46.91
CA PRO A 5 -6.93 18.31 -45.76
C PRO A 5 -8.24 17.53 -45.82
N VAL A 6 -8.15 16.22 -45.63
CA VAL A 6 -9.30 15.32 -45.53
C VAL A 6 -10.20 15.87 -44.43
N ARG A 7 -11.37 16.40 -44.81
CA ARG A 7 -12.44 16.69 -43.85
C ARG A 7 -12.88 15.35 -43.29
N HIS A 8 -12.36 15.00 -42.11
CA HIS A 8 -12.99 13.96 -41.32
C HIS A 8 -14.46 14.35 -41.13
N PRO A 9 -15.43 13.49 -41.48
CA PRO A 9 -16.82 13.75 -41.14
C PRO A 9 -16.87 13.89 -39.62
N VAL A 10 -17.22 15.08 -39.14
CA VAL A 10 -17.43 15.33 -37.71
C VAL A 10 -18.58 14.42 -37.30
N SER A 11 -18.28 13.37 -36.55
CA SER A 11 -19.30 12.52 -35.94
C SER A 11 -20.29 13.43 -35.22
N ARG A 12 -21.59 13.27 -35.50
CA ARG A 12 -22.65 13.97 -34.76
C ARG A 12 -22.74 13.50 -33.31
N LEU A 13 -22.14 12.35 -32.98
CA LEU A 13 -22.22 11.75 -31.65
C LEU A 13 -21.42 12.55 -30.63
N LEU A 14 -22.04 12.81 -29.49
CA LEU A 14 -21.38 13.29 -28.29
C LEU A 14 -20.21 12.38 -27.89
N ARG A 15 -19.09 12.97 -27.51
CA ARG A 15 -17.87 12.24 -27.09
C ARG A 15 -17.95 11.87 -25.62
N GLU A 16 -17.24 10.81 -25.24
CA GLU A 16 -17.13 10.38 -23.84
C GLU A 16 -16.63 11.53 -22.94
N PRO A 17 -17.28 11.77 -21.78
CA PRO A 17 -16.78 12.73 -20.80
C PRO A 17 -15.52 12.18 -20.12
N GLU A 18 -14.56 13.07 -19.82
CA GLU A 18 -13.31 12.70 -19.14
C GLU A 18 -13.46 12.93 -17.63
N ILE A 19 -13.13 11.90 -16.84
CA ILE A 19 -12.96 12.02 -15.39
C ILE A 19 -11.46 12.06 -15.09
N PRO A 20 -10.90 13.19 -14.63
CA PRO A 20 -9.47 13.33 -14.44
C PRO A 20 -8.94 12.34 -13.39
N GLY A 21 -7.87 11.61 -13.74
CA GLY A 21 -7.27 10.60 -12.87
C GLY A 21 -8.12 9.34 -12.70
N ALA A 22 -9.19 9.18 -13.49
CA ALA A 22 -10.00 7.97 -13.43
C ALA A 22 -9.24 6.74 -13.92
N ARG A 23 -9.61 5.62 -13.32
CA ARG A 23 -9.07 4.30 -13.59
C ARG A 23 -10.24 3.33 -13.75
N LEU A 24 -10.06 2.30 -14.57
CA LEU A 24 -11.01 1.20 -14.60
C LEU A 24 -10.88 0.36 -13.31
N LEU A 25 -12.01 -0.13 -12.80
CA LEU A 25 -12.06 -0.97 -11.60
C LEU A 25 -11.17 -2.21 -11.77
N ASP A 26 -11.24 -2.82 -12.95
CA ASP A 26 -10.26 -3.76 -13.46
C ASP A 26 -10.05 -3.51 -14.96
N SER A 27 -8.96 -4.02 -15.53
CA SER A 27 -8.64 -3.78 -16.96
C SER A 27 -9.57 -4.49 -17.95
N SER A 28 -10.49 -5.33 -17.47
CA SER A 28 -11.43 -6.12 -18.28
C SER A 28 -12.86 -5.57 -18.25
N THR A 29 -13.13 -4.52 -17.47
CA THR A 29 -14.45 -3.90 -17.29
C THR A 29 -14.49 -2.50 -17.89
N ASP A 30 -15.70 -2.07 -18.29
CA ASP A 30 -15.99 -0.68 -18.66
C ASP A 30 -16.53 0.12 -17.45
N VAL A 31 -16.06 -0.21 -16.23
CA VAL A 31 -16.52 0.41 -14.98
C VAL A 31 -15.38 1.25 -14.40
N TRP A 32 -15.62 2.54 -14.24
CA TRP A 32 -14.65 3.44 -13.64
C TRP A 32 -14.72 3.39 -12.11
N ALA A 33 -13.57 3.19 -11.46
CA ALA A 33 -13.44 3.23 -10.02
C ALA A 33 -13.38 4.67 -9.52
N ILE A 34 -14.26 5.02 -8.57
CA ILE A 34 -14.31 6.32 -7.92
C ILE A 34 -14.00 6.14 -6.44
N ASN A 35 -12.85 6.65 -6.02
CA ASN A 35 -12.44 6.63 -4.63
C ASN A 35 -13.09 7.78 -3.83
N ARG A 36 -12.98 7.71 -2.50
CA ARG A 36 -13.53 8.71 -1.58
C ARG A 36 -13.04 10.11 -1.91
N ALA A 37 -11.74 10.28 -2.14
CA ALA A 37 -11.15 11.59 -2.42
C ALA A 37 -11.69 12.21 -3.71
N ALA A 38 -11.87 11.42 -4.76
CA ALA A 38 -12.45 11.87 -6.02
C ALA A 38 -13.94 12.22 -5.88
N ALA A 39 -14.71 11.44 -5.11
CA ALA A 39 -16.13 11.68 -4.90
C ALA A 39 -16.42 12.88 -3.98
N LEU A 40 -15.61 13.09 -2.94
CA LEU A 40 -15.94 13.98 -1.83
C LEU A 40 -14.96 15.17 -1.68
N ASP A 41 -13.67 14.95 -1.87
CA ASP A 41 -12.62 15.84 -1.33
C ASP A 41 -11.87 16.65 -2.41
N ASN A 42 -12.28 16.55 -3.67
CA ASN A 42 -11.60 17.26 -4.76
C ASN A 42 -11.78 18.77 -4.66
N PHE A 43 -10.67 19.51 -4.54
CA PHE A 43 -10.65 20.97 -4.37
C PHE A 43 -11.45 21.71 -5.45
N PRO A 44 -12.34 22.66 -5.11
CA PRO A 44 -12.58 23.27 -3.79
C PRO A 44 -13.68 22.59 -2.96
N ILE A 45 -13.72 21.24 -2.93
CA ILE A 45 -14.76 20.40 -2.29
C ILE A 45 -16.08 20.40 -3.11
N ASN A 46 -15.95 20.40 -4.44
CA ASN A 46 -17.09 20.34 -5.35
C ASN A 46 -17.47 18.88 -5.74
N GLY A 47 -16.74 17.87 -5.22
CA GLY A 47 -16.95 16.46 -5.52
C GLY A 47 -16.28 15.98 -6.81
N LEU A 48 -16.88 15.06 -7.56
CA LEU A 48 -16.24 14.50 -8.75
C LEU A 48 -16.20 15.53 -9.89
N LYS A 49 -14.99 15.86 -10.36
CA LYS A 49 -14.78 16.75 -11.51
C LYS A 49 -14.96 15.98 -12.81
N VAL A 50 -15.72 16.56 -13.74
CA VAL A 50 -16.00 15.96 -15.05
C VAL A 50 -15.72 16.99 -16.14
N TYR A 51 -14.92 16.61 -17.12
CA TYR A 51 -14.68 17.40 -18.32
C TYR A 51 -15.59 16.90 -19.44
N VAL A 52 -16.52 17.74 -19.85
CA VAL A 52 -17.35 17.50 -21.03
C VAL A 52 -16.62 18.07 -22.25
N PRO A 53 -16.23 17.24 -23.25
CA PRO A 53 -15.57 17.73 -24.44
C PRO A 53 -16.47 18.69 -25.22
N ALA A 54 -15.87 19.64 -25.94
CA ALA A 54 -16.61 20.43 -26.92
C ALA A 54 -17.36 19.52 -27.91
N TRP A 55 -18.62 19.84 -28.19
CA TRP A 55 -19.47 19.11 -29.11
C TRP A 55 -19.49 19.74 -30.50
N SER A 56 -19.98 18.98 -31.48
CA SER A 56 -20.12 19.48 -32.85
C SER A 56 -21.08 20.67 -32.90
N SER A 57 -20.63 21.74 -33.55
CA SER A 57 -21.36 23.02 -33.68
C SER A 57 -21.72 23.67 -32.34
N MET A 58 -20.86 23.50 -31.33
CA MET A 58 -20.97 24.23 -30.06
C MET A 58 -21.05 25.74 -30.31
N GLY A 59 -22.01 26.39 -29.68
CA GLY A 59 -22.24 27.82 -29.84
C GLY A 59 -22.82 28.47 -28.58
N LYS A 60 -22.81 29.80 -28.58
CA LYS A 60 -23.41 30.61 -27.52
C LYS A 60 -24.91 30.32 -27.40
N GLY A 61 -25.38 30.17 -26.18
CA GLY A 61 -26.76 29.79 -25.86
C GLY A 61 -27.01 28.29 -25.80
N ASP A 62 -26.04 27.46 -26.20
CA ASP A 62 -26.12 26.02 -25.96
C ASP A 62 -26.08 25.74 -24.44
N LYS A 63 -26.87 24.75 -24.00
CA LYS A 63 -26.90 24.28 -22.61
C LYS A 63 -26.29 22.89 -22.53
N VAL A 64 -25.46 22.65 -21.53
CA VAL A 64 -24.99 21.32 -21.14
C VAL A 64 -25.46 20.99 -19.73
N GLU A 65 -25.92 19.78 -19.52
CA GLU A 65 -26.38 19.24 -18.24
C GLU A 65 -25.59 17.97 -17.93
N LEU A 66 -25.03 17.86 -16.73
CA LEU A 66 -24.42 16.64 -16.23
C LEU A 66 -25.49 15.76 -15.59
N LEU A 67 -25.57 14.51 -16.01
CA LEU A 67 -26.53 13.53 -15.52
C LEU A 67 -25.81 12.49 -14.66
N PHE A 68 -26.24 12.37 -13.41
CA PHE A 68 -25.78 11.34 -12.49
C PHE A 68 -26.98 10.47 -12.09
N ASN A 69 -26.90 9.16 -12.35
CA ASN A 69 -28.03 8.23 -12.21
C ASN A 69 -29.30 8.72 -12.95
N GLY A 70 -29.10 9.35 -14.11
CA GLY A 70 -30.16 9.92 -14.94
C GLY A 70 -30.74 11.26 -14.45
N GLN A 71 -30.32 11.77 -13.29
CA GLN A 71 -30.77 13.06 -12.75
C GLN A 71 -29.79 14.17 -13.10
N VAL A 72 -30.29 15.36 -13.41
CA VAL A 72 -29.42 16.53 -13.63
C VAL A 72 -28.88 17.00 -12.28
N VAL A 73 -27.55 16.95 -12.12
CA VAL A 73 -26.87 17.35 -10.88
C VAL A 73 -26.07 18.64 -11.03
N ASN A 74 -25.71 18.99 -12.26
CA ASN A 74 -24.98 20.22 -12.57
C ASN A 74 -25.26 20.63 -14.02
N GLN A 75 -25.09 21.90 -14.35
CA GLN A 75 -25.36 22.41 -15.69
C GLN A 75 -24.59 23.69 -15.96
N HIS A 76 -24.40 23.99 -17.25
CA HIS A 76 -23.81 25.23 -17.71
C HIS A 76 -24.45 25.70 -19.01
N ILE A 77 -24.49 27.01 -19.24
CA ILE A 77 -24.93 27.61 -20.50
C ILE A 77 -23.72 28.35 -21.08
N ILE A 78 -23.45 28.15 -22.36
CA ILE A 78 -22.37 28.85 -23.06
C ILE A 78 -22.78 30.32 -23.23
N THR A 79 -22.07 31.23 -22.57
CA THR A 79 -22.41 32.66 -22.51
C THR A 79 -21.41 33.56 -23.21
N ASP A 80 -20.16 33.10 -23.35
CA ASP A 80 -19.07 33.84 -23.99
C ASP A 80 -18.54 33.10 -25.23
N ASP A 81 -18.11 33.86 -26.25
CA ASP A 81 -17.52 33.30 -27.46
C ASP A 81 -16.16 32.61 -27.17
N ALA A 82 -15.47 33.01 -26.09
CA ALA A 82 -14.24 32.35 -25.64
C ALA A 82 -14.47 30.92 -25.13
N GLU A 83 -15.69 30.57 -24.72
CA GLU A 83 -16.06 29.22 -24.30
C GLU A 83 -16.34 28.29 -25.48
N VAL A 84 -16.61 28.85 -26.67
CA VAL A 84 -16.95 28.07 -27.86
C VAL A 84 -15.76 27.23 -28.31
N GLY A 85 -16.00 25.92 -28.48
CA GLY A 85 -14.96 24.97 -28.84
C GLY A 85 -14.07 24.54 -27.67
N GLN A 86 -14.30 25.07 -26.46
CA GLN A 86 -13.61 24.65 -25.25
C GLN A 86 -14.38 23.54 -24.53
N ARG A 87 -13.67 22.77 -23.71
CA ARG A 87 -14.32 21.81 -22.80
C ARG A 87 -15.08 22.55 -21.70
N VAL A 88 -16.19 21.98 -21.24
CA VAL A 88 -16.93 22.47 -20.08
C VAL A 88 -16.54 21.63 -18.87
N THR A 89 -16.27 22.27 -17.73
CA THR A 89 -16.02 21.57 -16.46
C THR A 89 -17.29 21.59 -15.62
N LEU A 90 -17.81 20.42 -15.30
CA LEU A 90 -18.97 20.22 -14.43
C LEU A 90 -18.58 19.32 -13.25
N TRP A 91 -19.44 19.24 -12.25
CA TRP A 91 -19.16 18.52 -11.01
C TRP A 91 -20.33 17.66 -10.55
N VAL A 92 -20.04 16.49 -9.98
CA VAL A 92 -21.00 15.72 -9.19
C VAL A 92 -20.71 15.99 -7.72
N GLU A 93 -21.55 16.79 -7.08
CA GLU A 93 -21.36 17.20 -5.69
C GLU A 93 -21.38 16.03 -4.70
N PRO A 94 -20.67 16.15 -3.55
CA PRO A 94 -20.55 15.08 -2.55
C PRO A 94 -21.89 14.46 -2.10
N ARG A 95 -22.94 15.28 -1.98
CA ARG A 95 -24.28 14.85 -1.53
C ARG A 95 -24.97 13.82 -2.44
N HIS A 96 -24.49 13.63 -3.67
CA HIS A 96 -25.06 12.66 -4.60
C HIS A 96 -24.45 11.27 -4.46
N TRP A 97 -23.32 11.14 -3.75
CA TRP A 97 -22.57 9.90 -3.68
C TRP A 97 -23.04 8.99 -2.57
N LEU A 98 -23.12 7.71 -2.90
CA LEU A 98 -23.20 6.59 -1.98
C LEU A 98 -22.17 5.55 -2.44
N THR A 99 -21.81 4.60 -1.59
CA THR A 99 -21.05 3.43 -2.05
C THR A 99 -21.92 2.57 -2.97
N GLY A 100 -21.35 2.13 -4.08
CA GLY A 100 -21.98 1.23 -5.04
C GLY A 100 -21.90 1.70 -6.49
N ALA A 101 -22.74 1.08 -7.32
CA ALA A 101 -22.78 1.33 -8.75
C ALA A 101 -23.55 2.61 -9.10
N HIS A 102 -23.00 3.40 -10.02
CA HIS A 102 -23.59 4.62 -10.52
C HIS A 102 -23.44 4.74 -12.04
N THR A 103 -24.18 5.69 -12.62
CA THR A 103 -24.03 6.05 -14.03
C THR A 103 -23.79 7.54 -14.22
N LEU A 104 -22.95 7.88 -15.18
CA LEU A 104 -22.62 9.26 -15.54
C LEU A 104 -22.82 9.48 -17.03
N ALA A 105 -23.58 10.51 -17.37
CA ALA A 105 -23.75 10.98 -18.74
C ALA A 105 -23.81 12.50 -18.76
N TYR A 106 -23.91 13.09 -19.94
CA TYR A 106 -24.27 14.48 -20.09
C TYR A 106 -25.23 14.66 -21.25
N ARG A 107 -25.96 15.76 -21.23
CA ARG A 107 -26.95 16.13 -22.25
C ARG A 107 -26.66 17.53 -22.74
N VAL A 108 -26.66 17.70 -24.05
CA VAL A 108 -26.47 18.99 -24.72
C VAL A 108 -27.77 19.38 -25.40
N THR A 109 -28.24 20.58 -25.13
CA THR A 109 -29.35 21.21 -25.83
C THR A 109 -28.77 22.39 -26.62
N ARG A 110 -28.62 22.21 -27.93
CA ARG A 110 -28.14 23.28 -28.81
C ARG A 110 -29.21 24.36 -28.94
N PHE A 111 -28.81 25.61 -29.15
CA PHE A 111 -29.75 26.73 -29.24
C PHE A 111 -30.84 26.47 -30.30
N ASN A 112 -32.11 26.53 -29.89
CA ASN A 112 -33.29 26.21 -30.71
C ASN A 112 -33.33 24.80 -31.32
N GLN A 113 -32.65 23.82 -30.72
CA GLN A 113 -32.66 22.42 -31.16
C GLN A 113 -33.05 21.47 -30.03
N GLY A 114 -33.33 20.22 -30.40
CA GLY A 114 -33.59 19.16 -29.43
C GLY A 114 -32.37 18.79 -28.60
N ALA A 115 -32.61 18.23 -27.43
CA ALA A 115 -31.56 17.73 -26.57
C ALA A 115 -30.97 16.42 -27.13
N GLU A 116 -29.64 16.30 -27.05
CA GLU A 116 -28.87 15.11 -27.38
C GLU A 116 -28.16 14.62 -26.12
N THR A 117 -28.26 13.34 -25.81
CA THR A 117 -27.66 12.75 -24.60
C THR A 117 -26.52 11.82 -25.01
N PHE A 118 -25.39 11.89 -24.31
CA PHE A 118 -24.30 10.93 -24.46
C PHE A 118 -24.78 9.54 -24.05
N THR A 119 -24.65 8.57 -24.96
CA THR A 119 -25.05 7.18 -24.73
C THR A 119 -24.01 6.20 -25.28
N PRO A 120 -23.79 5.03 -24.63
CA PRO A 120 -24.30 4.67 -23.31
C PRO A 120 -23.68 5.52 -22.20
N ALA A 121 -24.36 5.64 -21.05
CA ALA A 121 -23.79 6.30 -19.88
C ALA A 121 -22.56 5.52 -19.38
N LEU A 122 -21.56 6.25 -18.87
CA LEU A 122 -20.42 5.64 -18.18
C LEU A 122 -20.91 4.90 -16.94
N LYS A 123 -20.37 3.71 -16.71
CA LYS A 123 -20.61 2.95 -15.48
C LYS A 123 -19.52 3.31 -14.50
N LEU A 124 -19.92 3.64 -13.28
CA LEU A 124 -19.01 3.98 -12.19
C LEU A 124 -19.25 3.01 -11.02
N TYR A 125 -18.20 2.72 -10.26
CA TYR A 125 -18.31 2.09 -8.96
C TYR A 125 -17.59 2.96 -7.93
N ALA A 126 -18.34 3.47 -6.95
CA ALA A 126 -17.80 4.28 -5.87
C ALA A 126 -17.70 3.46 -4.58
N LYS A 127 -16.62 3.66 -3.83
CA LYS A 127 -16.50 3.20 -2.44
C LYS A 127 -15.99 4.34 -1.58
N LEU A 128 -16.79 4.70 -0.58
CA LEU A 128 -16.58 5.88 0.28
C LEU A 128 -16.02 5.51 1.66
N GLU A 129 -16.19 4.26 2.07
CA GLU A 129 -15.68 3.71 3.32
C GLU A 129 -14.17 3.56 3.23
N ILE A 130 -13.47 3.94 4.30
CA ILE A 130 -12.03 3.81 4.44
C ILE A 130 -11.72 2.34 4.79
N PRO A 131 -10.83 1.65 4.06
CA PRO A 131 -10.48 0.27 4.40
C PRO A 131 -9.83 0.20 5.79
N ALA A 132 -9.98 -0.95 6.46
CA ALA A 132 -9.60 -1.18 7.86
C ALA A 132 -10.41 -0.38 8.90
N GLY A 133 -11.46 0.31 8.48
CA GLY A 133 -12.35 1.08 9.34
C GLY A 133 -11.70 2.36 9.86
N GLN A 134 -12.35 2.96 10.87
CA GLN A 134 -11.86 4.14 11.56
C GLN A 134 -10.70 3.76 12.49
N ASP A 135 -9.60 4.49 12.39
CA ASP A 135 -8.50 4.47 13.35
C ASP A 135 -8.88 5.25 14.61
N LEU A 136 -8.76 4.58 15.75
CA LEU A 136 -9.04 5.14 17.07
C LEU A 136 -7.77 5.35 17.89
N ASN A 137 -6.60 4.95 17.38
CA ASN A 137 -5.34 5.17 18.06
C ASN A 137 -4.82 6.59 17.75
N PRO A 138 -4.55 7.44 18.76
CA PRO A 138 -3.94 8.75 18.52
C PRO A 138 -2.45 8.69 18.18
N GLU A 139 -1.78 7.55 18.34
CA GLU A 139 -0.37 7.36 18.00
C GLU A 139 -0.18 7.18 16.49
N GLU A 140 0.57 8.09 15.87
CA GLU A 140 0.91 8.05 14.44
C GLU A 140 1.68 6.76 14.10
N GLY A 141 1.32 6.15 12.97
CA GLY A 141 1.91 4.91 12.48
C GLY A 141 1.52 3.67 13.29
N SER A 142 0.38 3.71 14.00
CA SER A 142 -0.09 2.61 14.84
C SER A 142 -1.61 2.38 14.75
N HIS A 143 -2.12 2.22 13.53
CA HIS A 143 -3.56 2.05 13.27
C HIS A 143 -4.19 0.97 14.16
N SER A 144 -5.28 1.33 14.85
CA SER A 144 -5.92 0.50 15.89
C SER A 144 -6.46 -0.87 15.43
N ASN A 145 -6.57 -1.11 14.14
CA ASN A 145 -7.22 -2.29 13.56
C ASN A 145 -6.29 -3.12 12.67
N LEU A 146 -5.03 -2.70 12.51
CA LEU A 146 -4.07 -3.36 11.64
C LEU A 146 -2.98 -4.01 12.47
N TYR A 147 -2.79 -5.31 12.26
CA TYR A 147 -1.81 -6.11 12.98
C TYR A 147 -1.06 -6.99 12.00
N LEU A 148 0.25 -7.06 12.18
CA LEU A 148 1.13 -7.97 11.48
C LEU A 148 1.75 -8.95 12.48
N PHE A 149 2.18 -10.09 11.97
CA PHE A 149 2.95 -11.07 12.68
C PHE A 149 4.17 -11.46 11.85
N ILE A 150 5.29 -11.53 12.54
CA ILE A 150 6.57 -12.03 12.06
C ILE A 150 7.00 -13.10 13.07
N ASP A 151 7.59 -14.19 12.60
CA ASP A 151 8.09 -15.24 13.48
C ASP A 151 9.02 -14.64 14.56
N PRO A 152 8.76 -14.86 15.86
CA PRO A 152 9.64 -14.41 16.93
C PRO A 152 11.10 -14.84 16.74
N ALA A 153 11.36 -15.99 16.13
CA ALA A 153 12.72 -16.44 15.82
C ALA A 153 13.43 -15.52 14.81
N ILE A 154 12.71 -14.73 14.02
CA ILE A 154 13.28 -13.69 13.15
C ILE A 154 13.35 -12.36 13.91
N VAL A 155 12.32 -12.01 14.69
CA VAL A 155 12.26 -10.73 15.42
C VAL A 155 13.31 -10.62 16.52
N GLU A 156 13.58 -11.72 17.22
CA GLU A 156 14.53 -11.80 18.32
C GLU A 156 15.98 -11.96 17.84
N ASN A 157 16.17 -12.25 16.54
CA ASN A 157 17.47 -12.42 15.90
C ASN A 157 17.74 -11.31 14.89
N ILE A 158 18.94 -11.34 14.30
CA ILE A 158 19.31 -10.47 13.19
C ILE A 158 18.92 -11.16 11.89
N VAL A 159 18.32 -10.42 10.96
CA VAL A 159 18.13 -10.87 9.58
C VAL A 159 19.51 -10.85 8.91
N ASP A 160 20.17 -12.01 8.99
CA ASP A 160 21.45 -12.29 8.37
C ASP A 160 21.30 -12.67 6.89
N LYS A 161 22.41 -13.10 6.27
CA LYS A 161 22.43 -13.50 4.87
C LYS A 161 21.58 -14.74 4.60
N GLU A 162 21.56 -15.70 5.50
CA GLU A 162 20.78 -16.93 5.39
C GLU A 162 19.28 -16.64 5.45
N ILE A 163 18.84 -15.83 6.41
CA ILE A 163 17.44 -15.40 6.52
C ILE A 163 17.06 -14.52 5.33
N ALA A 164 17.93 -13.60 4.92
CA ALA A 164 17.68 -12.75 3.75
C ALA A 164 17.52 -13.58 2.46
N ALA A 165 18.38 -14.58 2.25
CA ALA A 165 18.29 -15.49 1.10
C ALA A 165 17.02 -16.36 1.12
N ALA A 166 16.53 -16.73 2.31
CA ALA A 166 15.24 -17.43 2.46
C ALA A 166 14.03 -16.50 2.26
N GLY A 167 14.21 -15.20 2.50
CA GLY A 167 13.13 -14.21 2.56
C GLY A 167 12.38 -14.24 3.89
N VAL A 168 11.58 -13.22 4.13
CA VAL A 168 10.81 -13.06 5.37
C VAL A 168 9.32 -12.98 5.07
N ASP A 169 8.55 -13.90 5.64
CA ASP A 169 7.09 -13.91 5.55
C ASP A 169 6.47 -13.00 6.62
N ILE A 170 5.66 -12.04 6.17
CA ILE A 170 4.86 -11.17 7.02
C ILE A 170 3.40 -11.60 6.93
N ILE A 171 2.81 -11.94 8.07
CA ILE A 171 1.41 -12.41 8.14
C ILE A 171 0.52 -11.26 8.60
N VAL A 172 -0.47 -10.89 7.80
CA VAL A 172 -1.54 -9.96 8.21
C VAL A 172 -2.65 -10.75 8.87
N ARG A 173 -3.02 -10.37 10.10
CA ARG A 173 -4.02 -11.09 10.91
C ARG A 173 -4.71 -10.17 11.92
N ALA A 174 -5.76 -10.67 12.56
CA ALA A 174 -6.37 -9.98 13.70
C ALA A 174 -5.42 -9.96 14.91
N GLU A 175 -5.59 -9.00 15.82
CA GLU A 175 -4.80 -8.90 17.07
C GLU A 175 -4.81 -10.20 17.88
N SER A 176 -6.00 -10.82 18.01
CA SER A 176 -6.19 -12.10 18.70
C SER A 176 -5.52 -13.29 18.01
N GLY A 177 -5.01 -13.10 16.78
CA GLY A 177 -4.52 -14.14 15.90
C GLY A 177 -5.61 -14.98 15.21
N THR A 178 -6.90 -14.71 15.48
CA THR A 178 -8.01 -15.48 14.90
C THR A 178 -9.18 -14.57 14.49
N GLY A 179 -9.94 -14.99 13.47
CA GLY A 179 -11.05 -14.21 12.92
C GLY A 179 -10.64 -13.28 11.78
N VAL A 180 -11.55 -12.39 11.36
CA VAL A 180 -11.35 -11.49 10.22
C VAL A 180 -10.12 -10.60 10.47
N PRO A 181 -9.18 -10.49 9.52
CA PRO A 181 -7.89 -9.85 9.75
C PRO A 181 -7.99 -8.37 10.13
N TYR A 182 -8.96 -7.65 9.56
CA TYR A 182 -9.26 -6.25 9.89
C TYR A 182 -10.72 -5.91 9.48
N PRO A 183 -11.33 -4.85 10.05
CA PRO A 183 -12.68 -4.41 9.69
C PRO A 183 -12.82 -4.05 8.20
N ASP A 184 -13.97 -4.40 7.61
CA ASP A 184 -14.29 -4.14 6.20
C ASP A 184 -13.30 -4.76 5.19
N ALA A 185 -12.58 -5.83 5.58
CA ALA A 185 -11.77 -6.62 4.66
C ALA A 185 -12.62 -7.12 3.48
N ALA A 186 -12.17 -6.80 2.26
CA ALA A 186 -12.90 -7.09 1.04
C ALA A 186 -12.01 -7.78 0.00
N VAL A 187 -12.64 -8.61 -0.83
CA VAL A 187 -11.96 -9.24 -1.97
C VAL A 187 -11.39 -8.15 -2.87
N GLY A 188 -10.12 -8.32 -3.24
CA GLY A 188 -9.40 -7.38 -4.08
C GLY A 188 -8.65 -6.27 -3.34
N ASP A 189 -8.78 -6.18 -2.01
CA ASP A 189 -7.89 -5.35 -1.20
C ASP A 189 -6.43 -5.79 -1.37
N VAL A 190 -5.50 -4.84 -1.30
CA VAL A 190 -4.05 -5.08 -1.42
C VAL A 190 -3.35 -4.53 -0.20
N MET A 191 -2.53 -5.36 0.44
CA MET A 191 -1.67 -4.93 1.53
C MET A 191 -0.42 -4.30 0.92
N VAL A 192 -0.13 -3.05 1.28
CA VAL A 192 1.08 -2.34 0.88
C VAL A 192 2.02 -2.34 2.07
N LEU A 193 2.93 -3.32 2.11
CA LEU A 193 3.97 -3.46 3.11
C LEU A 193 5.12 -2.49 2.81
N SER A 194 5.74 -1.95 3.85
CA SER A 194 7.02 -1.26 3.82
C SER A 194 8.04 -2.09 4.61
N TRP A 195 9.12 -2.48 3.94
CA TRP A 195 10.34 -3.03 4.54
C TRP A 195 11.41 -1.93 4.53
N GLY A 196 11.53 -1.19 5.62
CA GLY A 196 12.50 -0.10 5.72
C GLY A 196 12.30 1.03 4.70
N GLY A 197 11.09 1.18 4.15
CA GLY A 197 10.78 2.14 3.09
C GLY A 197 10.73 1.54 1.68
N VAL A 198 11.19 0.30 1.48
CA VAL A 198 11.00 -0.44 0.23
C VAL A 198 9.61 -1.08 0.26
N LEU A 199 8.79 -0.78 -0.76
CA LEU A 199 7.38 -1.20 -0.77
C LEU A 199 7.20 -2.55 -1.45
N VAL A 200 6.43 -3.43 -0.81
CA VAL A 200 5.99 -4.73 -1.35
C VAL A 200 4.47 -4.78 -1.30
N GLU A 201 3.84 -5.06 -2.44
CA GLU A 201 2.39 -5.24 -2.52
C GLU A 201 2.03 -6.73 -2.46
N SER A 202 1.02 -7.09 -1.67
CA SER A 202 0.45 -8.43 -1.69
C SER A 202 -0.29 -8.70 -2.99
N ALA A 203 -0.58 -9.97 -3.26
CA ALA A 203 -1.67 -10.31 -4.18
C ALA A 203 -3.00 -9.72 -3.67
N PRO A 204 -3.97 -9.43 -4.56
CA PRO A 204 -5.31 -9.02 -4.15
C PRO A 204 -5.97 -10.09 -3.29
N LEU A 205 -6.63 -9.64 -2.22
CA LEU A 205 -7.20 -10.50 -1.20
C LEU A 205 -8.28 -11.42 -1.77
N THR A 206 -8.26 -12.70 -1.38
CA THR A 206 -9.29 -13.68 -1.79
C THR A 206 -10.42 -13.79 -0.76
N ALA A 207 -11.53 -14.42 -1.15
CA ALA A 207 -12.65 -14.63 -0.24
C ALA A 207 -12.27 -15.58 0.92
N GLU A 208 -11.47 -16.61 0.63
CA GLU A 208 -11.01 -17.60 1.60
C GLU A 208 -10.10 -16.97 2.66
N GLN A 209 -9.22 -16.06 2.26
CA GLN A 209 -8.36 -15.32 3.19
C GLN A 209 -9.14 -14.45 4.17
N ILE A 210 -10.37 -14.05 3.81
CA ILE A 210 -11.26 -13.28 4.68
C ILE A 210 -12.09 -14.22 5.57
N SER A 211 -12.65 -15.28 4.99
CA SER A 211 -13.59 -16.17 5.68
C SER A 211 -12.93 -17.24 6.55
N ASP A 212 -11.73 -17.69 6.18
CA ASP A 212 -10.95 -18.69 6.91
C ASP A 212 -9.43 -18.38 6.88
N PRO A 213 -9.01 -17.26 7.51
CA PRO A 213 -7.60 -16.83 7.52
C PRO A 213 -6.68 -17.80 8.28
N ALA A 214 -7.22 -18.70 9.09
CA ALA A 214 -6.42 -19.68 9.82
C ALA A 214 -5.81 -20.74 8.88
N THR A 215 -6.55 -21.14 7.85
CA THR A 215 -6.08 -22.09 6.84
C THR A 215 -5.61 -21.40 5.54
N HIS A 216 -6.05 -20.16 5.31
CA HIS A 216 -5.67 -19.32 4.18
C HIS A 216 -5.09 -17.99 4.68
N PRO A 217 -3.88 -17.97 5.25
CA PRO A 217 -3.29 -16.75 5.77
C PRO A 217 -3.01 -15.73 4.65
N ILE A 218 -3.00 -14.46 5.04
CA ILE A 218 -2.51 -13.37 4.20
C ILE A 218 -1.01 -13.27 4.43
N VAL A 219 -0.23 -13.83 3.51
CA VAL A 219 1.23 -13.82 3.58
C VAL A 219 1.78 -12.83 2.56
N ILE A 220 2.61 -11.91 3.02
CA ILE A 220 3.42 -11.02 2.19
C ILE A 220 4.86 -11.50 2.31
N HIS A 221 5.36 -12.12 1.25
CA HIS A 221 6.74 -12.59 1.20
C HIS A 221 7.67 -11.44 0.80
N VAL A 222 8.62 -11.10 1.67
CA VAL A 222 9.68 -10.13 1.40
C VAL A 222 10.89 -10.90 0.91
N ASP A 223 11.21 -10.76 -0.38
CA ASP A 223 12.30 -11.48 -1.02
C ASP A 223 13.68 -10.88 -0.69
N GLU A 224 14.74 -11.66 -0.96
CA GLU A 224 16.13 -11.25 -0.75
C GLU A 224 16.44 -9.92 -1.43
N ALA A 225 15.97 -9.71 -2.66
CA ALA A 225 16.22 -8.49 -3.42
C ALA A 225 15.66 -7.24 -2.71
N THR A 226 14.47 -7.35 -2.12
CA THR A 226 13.85 -6.29 -1.32
C THR A 226 14.64 -6.03 -0.05
N ILE A 227 15.07 -7.10 0.65
CA ILE A 227 15.84 -6.99 1.89
C ILE A 227 17.17 -6.28 1.63
N LEU A 228 17.92 -6.71 0.61
CA LEU A 228 19.18 -6.11 0.19
C LEU A 228 19.01 -4.66 -0.30
N ALA A 229 17.89 -4.33 -0.94
CA ALA A 229 17.60 -2.97 -1.40
C ALA A 229 17.37 -1.98 -0.24
N ALA A 230 16.83 -2.44 0.89
CA ALA A 230 16.71 -1.62 2.09
C ALA A 230 18.07 -1.43 2.80
N GLY A 231 18.95 -2.42 2.66
CA GLY A 231 20.31 -2.41 3.21
C GLY A 231 20.39 -2.74 4.69
N ASP A 232 21.62 -2.82 5.18
CA ASP A 232 21.91 -3.13 6.58
C ASP A 232 21.53 -1.97 7.51
N THR A 233 21.24 -2.32 8.77
CA THR A 233 20.76 -1.37 9.78
C THR A 233 21.68 -1.35 10.99
N ASP A 234 21.60 -0.27 11.78
CA ASP A 234 22.12 -0.30 13.15
C ASP A 234 21.18 -1.10 14.09
N ILE A 235 21.51 -1.13 15.38
CA ILE A 235 20.74 -1.85 16.41
C ILE A 235 19.29 -1.39 16.57
N SER A 236 18.94 -0.21 16.04
CA SER A 236 17.58 0.32 16.07
C SER A 236 16.66 -0.40 15.09
N GLY A 237 17.24 -1.06 14.07
CA GLY A 237 16.53 -1.81 13.06
C GLY A 237 15.69 -0.96 12.11
N LEU A 238 15.31 -1.56 10.99
CA LEU A 238 14.34 -0.97 10.06
C LEU A 238 12.91 -1.24 10.54
N ALA A 239 11.99 -0.38 10.13
CA ALA A 239 10.57 -0.56 10.40
C ALA A 239 9.94 -1.47 9.34
N VAL A 240 9.25 -2.52 9.80
CA VAL A 240 8.34 -3.33 9.00
C VAL A 240 6.90 -2.98 9.39
N THR A 241 6.12 -2.49 8.43
CA THR A 241 4.73 -2.08 8.63
C THR A 241 3.94 -2.26 7.33
N PHE A 242 2.62 -2.16 7.36
CA PHE A 242 1.78 -2.17 6.16
C PHE A 242 0.59 -1.22 6.30
N ARG A 243 -0.02 -0.89 5.17
CA ARG A 243 -1.34 -0.25 5.10
C ARG A 243 -2.22 -0.97 4.08
N VAL A 244 -3.54 -0.79 4.17
CA VAL A 244 -4.48 -1.42 3.24
C VAL A 244 -4.81 -0.47 2.11
N ARG A 245 -4.90 -0.98 0.87
CA ARG A 245 -5.45 -0.28 -0.29
C ARG A 245 -6.63 -1.07 -0.84
N ASP A 246 -7.79 -0.45 -0.98
CA ASP A 246 -8.97 -1.13 -1.54
C ASP A 246 -9.01 -1.13 -3.08
N VAL A 247 -10.03 -1.79 -3.64
CA VAL A 247 -10.23 -1.94 -5.09
C VAL A 247 -10.41 -0.61 -5.85
N VAL A 248 -10.81 0.46 -5.18
CA VAL A 248 -10.90 1.81 -5.79
C VAL A 248 -9.72 2.70 -5.41
N HIS A 249 -8.72 2.18 -4.70
CA HIS A 249 -7.54 2.90 -4.21
C HIS A 249 -7.85 3.96 -3.15
N ASN A 250 -8.78 3.68 -2.22
CA ASN A 250 -8.70 4.28 -0.90
C ASN A 250 -7.61 3.56 -0.09
N TYR A 251 -6.92 4.31 0.77
CA TYR A 251 -5.98 3.77 1.75
C TYR A 251 -6.57 3.77 3.15
N SER A 252 -6.11 2.88 4.03
CA SER A 252 -6.38 2.97 5.47
C SER A 252 -5.88 4.31 6.01
N GLN A 253 -6.48 4.77 7.12
CA GLN A 253 -6.18 6.11 7.66
C GLN A 253 -4.71 6.27 8.06
N ASP A 254 -4.12 5.19 8.59
CA ASP A 254 -2.72 5.11 8.95
C ASP A 254 -2.14 3.71 8.63
N TRP A 255 -0.86 3.54 8.94
CA TRP A 255 -0.11 2.30 8.87
C TRP A 255 -0.30 1.45 10.14
N CYS A 256 -0.15 0.15 10.01
CA CYS A 256 -0.01 -0.79 11.13
C CYS A 256 1.15 -0.37 12.05
N LYS A 257 1.04 -0.66 13.34
CA LYS A 257 2.18 -0.52 14.27
C LYS A 257 3.38 -1.29 13.72
N ALA A 258 4.52 -0.61 13.63
CA ALA A 258 5.73 -1.19 13.06
C ALA A 258 6.39 -2.20 14.02
N THR A 259 6.88 -3.30 13.46
CA THR A 259 7.87 -4.18 14.10
C THR A 259 9.26 -3.80 13.62
N ARG A 260 10.24 -3.76 14.52
CA ARG A 260 11.63 -3.42 14.19
C ARG A 260 12.44 -4.69 13.99
N LEU A 261 13.15 -4.77 12.87
CA LEU A 261 14.08 -5.86 12.55
C LEU A 261 15.47 -5.29 12.31
N VAL A 262 16.48 -5.90 12.93
CA VAL A 262 17.88 -5.60 12.61
C VAL A 262 18.27 -6.42 11.39
N VAL A 263 18.84 -5.77 10.37
CA VAL A 263 19.29 -6.42 9.13
C VAL A 263 20.79 -6.25 9.00
N MET A 264 21.51 -7.36 8.80
CA MET A 264 22.96 -7.40 8.65
C MET A 264 23.32 -8.49 7.64
N THR A 265 23.25 -8.14 6.37
CA THR A 265 23.49 -9.04 5.23
C THR A 265 24.90 -8.89 4.64
N GLY A 266 25.55 -7.74 4.88
CA GLY A 266 26.89 -7.42 4.40
C GLY A 266 28.02 -7.79 5.35
N VAL A 267 27.72 -8.32 6.53
CA VAL A 267 28.71 -8.78 7.52
C VAL A 267 28.56 -10.28 7.73
N ASP A 268 29.64 -11.03 7.57
CA ASP A 268 29.65 -12.41 8.06
C ASP A 268 29.77 -12.32 9.59
N PHE A 269 28.79 -12.88 10.31
CA PHE A 269 28.89 -12.98 11.76
C PHE A 269 30.10 -13.84 12.14
N LEU A 270 30.78 -13.47 13.24
CA LEU A 270 31.69 -14.42 13.88
C LEU A 270 30.87 -15.63 14.32
N ASP A 271 31.38 -16.84 14.06
CA ASP A 271 30.87 -18.02 14.72
C ASP A 271 30.86 -17.82 16.24
N ALA A 272 29.94 -18.50 16.93
CA ALA A 272 29.87 -18.45 18.39
C ALA A 272 31.26 -18.75 18.99
N PRO A 273 31.75 -17.90 19.92
CA PRO A 273 33.06 -18.12 20.53
C PRO A 273 33.10 -19.45 21.27
N VAL A 274 34.22 -20.14 21.17
CA VAL A 274 34.49 -21.39 21.88
C VAL A 274 35.34 -21.07 23.12
N VAL A 275 34.96 -21.62 24.26
CA VAL A 275 35.80 -21.58 25.46
C VAL A 275 36.68 -22.82 25.47
N GLN A 276 38.00 -22.64 25.37
CA GLN A 276 38.96 -23.74 25.20
C GLN A 276 38.94 -24.72 26.39
N GLU A 277 38.72 -24.20 27.59
CA GLU A 277 38.73 -24.95 28.85
C GLU A 277 37.37 -25.63 29.12
N ALA A 278 36.32 -25.33 28.34
CA ALA A 278 35.00 -25.93 28.52
C ALA A 278 34.91 -27.32 27.86
N VAL A 279 34.32 -28.28 28.56
CA VAL A 279 34.04 -29.62 28.04
C VAL A 279 32.53 -29.75 27.84
N ASN A 280 32.09 -30.05 26.60
CA ASN A 280 30.67 -30.11 26.23
C ASN A 280 29.88 -28.82 26.60
N ASN A 281 30.49 -27.65 26.35
CA ASN A 281 29.93 -26.33 26.68
C ASN A 281 29.69 -26.08 28.18
N VAL A 282 30.36 -26.83 29.06
CA VAL A 282 30.36 -26.61 30.51
C VAL A 282 31.78 -26.30 30.95
N LEU A 283 31.96 -25.14 31.59
CA LEU A 283 33.21 -24.73 32.22
C LEU A 283 33.18 -25.14 33.69
N ASP A 284 34.14 -25.97 34.11
CA ASP A 284 34.32 -26.36 35.51
C ASP A 284 35.24 -25.35 36.21
N LEU A 285 34.66 -24.49 37.03
CA LEU A 285 35.39 -23.44 37.75
C LEU A 285 36.34 -24.00 38.83
N ASP A 286 36.02 -25.15 39.42
CA ASP A 286 36.87 -25.78 40.44
C ASP A 286 38.13 -26.38 39.79
N ALA A 287 37.97 -26.93 38.58
CA ALA A 287 39.09 -27.42 37.78
C ALA A 287 39.94 -26.30 37.17
N LEU A 288 39.31 -25.17 36.83
CA LEU A 288 39.99 -23.98 36.28
C LEU A 288 40.82 -23.24 37.35
N GLY A 289 40.33 -23.15 38.59
CA GLY A 289 41.03 -22.48 39.68
C GLY A 289 41.26 -20.99 39.42
N GLU A 290 42.52 -20.57 39.43
CA GLU A 290 42.95 -19.17 39.20
C GLU A 290 43.46 -18.95 37.76
N ASP A 291 43.31 -19.94 36.88
CA ASP A 291 43.76 -19.84 35.49
C ASP A 291 42.79 -18.99 34.65
N ASP A 292 43.33 -18.31 33.62
CA ASP A 292 42.55 -17.48 32.70
C ASP A 292 41.64 -18.33 31.81
N ILE A 293 40.50 -17.75 31.37
CA ILE A 293 39.61 -18.37 30.37
C ILE A 293 40.01 -17.91 28.97
N THR A 294 40.15 -18.86 28.04
CA THR A 294 40.50 -18.56 26.65
C THR A 294 39.25 -18.64 25.77
N GLY A 295 38.77 -17.47 25.31
CA GLY A 295 37.73 -17.37 24.30
C GLY A 295 38.33 -17.35 22.89
N GLU A 296 38.08 -18.40 22.09
CA GLU A 296 38.47 -18.48 20.70
C GLU A 296 37.33 -18.06 19.78
N VAL A 297 37.63 -17.21 18.81
CA VAL A 297 36.72 -16.82 17.73
C VAL A 297 37.38 -17.10 16.40
N TRP A 298 36.58 -17.50 15.41
CA TRP A 298 37.08 -17.74 14.08
C TRP A 298 36.79 -16.55 13.16
N ALA A 299 37.76 -15.66 12.99
CA ALA A 299 37.70 -14.54 12.06
C ALA A 299 38.47 -14.89 10.78
N LYS A 300 37.78 -14.95 9.64
CA LYS A 300 38.39 -15.37 8.37
C LYS A 300 38.17 -14.35 7.26
N ALA A 301 39.22 -14.06 6.49
CA ALA A 301 39.11 -13.26 5.28
C ALA A 301 38.17 -13.93 4.24
N PRO A 302 37.41 -13.15 3.44
CA PRO A 302 37.49 -11.70 3.32
C PRO A 302 36.64 -10.92 4.34
N ALA A 303 35.88 -11.60 5.21
CA ALA A 303 34.94 -10.96 6.12
C ALA A 303 35.59 -10.06 7.18
N PHE A 304 36.78 -10.47 7.63
CA PHE A 304 37.58 -9.76 8.60
C PHE A 304 38.93 -9.41 7.99
N GLU A 305 39.34 -8.16 8.15
CA GLU A 305 40.60 -7.62 7.67
C GLU A 305 41.60 -7.46 8.82
N GLN A 306 42.86 -7.28 8.44
CA GLN A 306 43.89 -6.92 9.41
C GLN A 306 43.51 -5.57 10.07
N ASP A 307 43.61 -5.52 11.40
CA ASP A 307 43.24 -4.39 12.27
C ASP A 307 41.75 -4.28 12.68
N ASP A 308 40.89 -5.23 12.28
CA ASP A 308 39.57 -5.37 12.87
C ASP A 308 39.66 -5.67 14.38
N ARG A 309 38.76 -5.07 15.15
CA ARG A 309 38.71 -5.23 16.61
C ARG A 309 37.58 -6.16 16.99
N ILE A 310 37.96 -7.31 17.51
CA ILE A 310 37.02 -8.25 18.12
C ILE A 310 36.91 -7.92 19.61
N ILE A 311 35.69 -7.74 20.09
CA ILE A 311 35.39 -7.56 21.51
C ILE A 311 34.56 -8.77 21.96
N LEU A 312 35.14 -9.63 22.79
CA LEU A 312 34.38 -10.68 23.47
C LEU A 312 33.80 -10.13 24.77
N LYS A 313 32.57 -10.53 25.08
CA LYS A 313 31.93 -10.33 26.39
C LYS A 313 31.36 -11.67 26.84
N MET A 314 31.64 -12.07 28.07
CA MET A 314 31.17 -13.32 28.63
C MET A 314 30.12 -13.06 29.70
N ARG A 315 29.04 -13.85 29.66
CA ARG A 315 28.01 -13.88 30.70
C ARG A 315 27.73 -15.33 31.07
N GLY A 316 27.69 -15.63 32.36
CA GLY A 316 27.39 -16.96 32.87
C GLY A 316 26.61 -16.91 34.18
N THR A 317 26.11 -18.07 34.59
CA THR A 317 25.45 -18.25 35.89
C THR A 317 26.07 -19.45 36.59
N THR A 318 26.47 -19.30 37.86
CA THR A 318 27.02 -20.41 38.66
C THR A 318 25.94 -21.44 39.00
N VAL A 319 26.36 -22.60 39.52
CA VAL A 319 25.43 -23.65 40.02
C VAL A 319 24.53 -23.16 41.17
N ASP A 320 24.96 -22.11 41.88
CA ASP A 320 24.21 -21.44 42.94
C ASP A 320 23.36 -20.25 42.42
N ASN A 321 23.24 -20.13 41.09
CA ASN A 321 22.43 -19.14 40.40
C ASN A 321 22.95 -17.69 40.51
N GLU A 322 24.24 -17.50 40.75
CA GLU A 322 24.89 -16.18 40.78
C GLU A 322 25.36 -15.77 39.38
N ALA A 323 25.19 -14.50 39.02
CA ALA A 323 25.60 -13.98 37.72
C ALA A 323 27.12 -13.69 37.69
N VAL A 324 27.77 -14.11 36.61
CA VAL A 324 29.18 -13.83 36.30
C VAL A 324 29.22 -13.02 35.00
N GLU A 325 29.85 -11.85 35.01
CA GLU A 325 30.11 -11.04 33.82
C GLU A 325 31.61 -10.73 33.71
N VAL A 326 32.20 -10.93 32.52
CA VAL A 326 33.59 -10.56 32.18
C VAL A 326 33.61 -9.84 30.83
#